data_AF-A0A2G5DDW1-F1
#
_entry.id   AF-A0A2G5DDW1-F1
#
_cell.length_a   1.000
_cell.length_b   1.000
_cell.length_c   1.000
_cell.angle_alpha   90.00
_cell.angle_beta   90.00
_cell.angle_gamma   90.00
#
_symmetry.space_group_name_H-M   'P 1'
#
loop_
_entity.id
_entity.type
_entity.pdbx_description
1 polymer ?
#
loop_
_entity_poly.entity_id
_entity_poly.type
_entity_poly.pdbx_seq_one_letter_code
_entity_poly.pdbx_strand_id
1 'polypeptide(L)'
;MKEHFSVQSAFDVTTNTNSFLLREDEGPLYLIDISLPFIKKSHMWRKFESMEVFQMMPQLPHFHALEKENEELREGLALGHMLSFANLKDKTCKAHIEDSRSMFENKLNALTDLEELGFTVHLIRSRLEELLRMRDRYDQLIDKSKAAEGEILNKKCQFDEIEESITRLNMQQ
;
A
#
# COMPACT_ATOMS: atom_id res chain seq x y z
N MET A 1 -64.55 4.34 -37.35
CA MET A 1 -63.72 3.24 -37.85
C MET A 1 -62.31 3.57 -37.36
N LYS A 2 -61.75 3.01 -36.28
CA LYS A 2 -61.41 1.59 -35.98
C LYS A 2 -60.47 1.04 -37.08
N GLU A 3 -59.23 0.54 -36.85
CA GLU A 3 -58.49 0.04 -35.66
C GLU A 3 -56.97 0.43 -35.74
N HIS A 4 -56.18 0.62 -34.64
CA HIS A 4 -55.27 -0.33 -33.93
C HIS A 4 -54.45 -1.29 -34.84
N PHE A 5 -53.13 -1.58 -34.65
CA PHE A 5 -52.35 -1.89 -33.43
C PHE A 5 -50.82 -1.56 -33.53
N SER A 6 -50.16 -1.58 -32.36
CA SER A 6 -48.74 -1.46 -31.93
C SER A 6 -47.75 -2.48 -32.60
N VAL A 7 -46.40 -2.41 -32.53
CA VAL A 7 -45.50 -2.72 -31.37
C VAL A 7 -43.99 -2.48 -31.68
N GLN A 8 -43.25 -1.75 -30.81
CA GLN A 8 -41.82 -1.86 -30.34
C GLN A 8 -40.67 -2.14 -31.37
N SER A 9 -39.42 -2.45 -30.96
CA SER A 9 -38.35 -1.65 -30.31
C SER A 9 -37.00 -2.40 -30.60
N ALA A 10 -35.75 -1.98 -30.31
CA ALA A 10 -35.16 -0.84 -29.59
C ALA A 10 -33.74 -0.52 -30.16
N PHE A 11 -33.05 0.51 -29.65
CA PHE A 11 -31.60 0.70 -29.81
C PHE A 11 -30.99 1.28 -28.52
N ASP A 12 -30.41 0.44 -27.67
CA ASP A 12 -29.60 0.89 -26.54
C ASP A 12 -28.16 1.17 -27.00
N VAL A 13 -27.71 2.41 -26.82
CA VAL A 13 -26.32 2.83 -27.07
C VAL A 13 -25.79 3.50 -25.80
N THR A 14 -25.06 2.74 -24.99
CA THR A 14 -24.29 3.25 -23.84
C THR A 14 -22.94 2.53 -23.70
N THR A 15 -22.17 2.48 -24.79
CA THR A 15 -20.73 2.17 -24.71
C THR A 15 -20.02 3.26 -23.90
N ASN A 16 -19.60 2.92 -22.67
CA ASN A 16 -18.89 3.83 -21.78
C ASN A 16 -17.45 4.05 -22.25
N THR A 17 -17.20 5.16 -22.94
CA THR A 17 -15.89 5.54 -23.47
C THR A 17 -15.03 6.21 -22.39
N ASN A 18 -14.12 5.45 -21.76
CA ASN A 18 -13.01 6.02 -20.99
C ASN A 18 -11.78 6.21 -21.91
N SER A 19 -11.44 7.47 -22.20
CA SER A 19 -10.12 7.94 -22.67
C SER A 19 -9.38 8.58 -21.47
N PHE A 20 -8.06 8.67 -21.33
CA PHE A 20 -6.90 8.90 -22.23
C PHE A 20 -5.63 8.29 -21.55
N LEU A 21 -4.42 8.12 -22.11
CA LEU A 21 -3.77 8.22 -23.44
C LEU A 21 -2.45 7.37 -23.36
N LEU A 22 -1.70 7.09 -24.45
CA LEU A 22 -0.60 7.95 -24.94
C LEU A 22 0.07 7.39 -26.22
N ARG A 23 0.55 8.35 -27.03
CA ARG A 23 1.51 8.27 -28.16
C ARG A 23 1.01 7.63 -29.45
N GLU A 24 0.96 8.47 -30.49
CA GLU A 24 0.64 8.13 -31.88
C GLU A 24 1.84 7.46 -32.56
N ASP A 25 1.89 6.12 -32.57
CA ASP A 25 2.32 5.32 -33.73
C ASP A 25 1.98 3.83 -33.53
N GLU A 26 1.92 3.06 -34.62
CA GLU A 26 1.79 1.58 -34.66
C GLU A 26 0.44 0.91 -34.27
N GLY A 27 -0.53 0.99 -35.20
CA GLY A 27 -1.49 -0.11 -35.49
C GLY A 27 -2.67 -0.33 -34.52
N PRO A 28 -3.64 -1.19 -34.91
CA PRO A 28 -4.77 -1.55 -34.06
C PRO A 28 -4.33 -2.57 -33.00
N LEU A 29 -3.72 -2.07 -31.92
CA LEU A 29 -3.43 -2.87 -30.73
C LEU A 29 -4.76 -3.41 -30.17
N TYR A 30 -4.82 -4.73 -30.04
CA TYR A 30 -5.96 -5.43 -29.45
C TYR A 30 -6.22 -4.84 -28.07
N LEU A 31 -7.42 -4.27 -27.89
CA LEU A 31 -7.91 -3.86 -26.58
C LEU A 31 -7.76 -5.06 -25.65
N ILE A 32 -7.02 -4.91 -24.56
CA ILE A 32 -7.06 -5.89 -23.47
C ILE A 32 -8.42 -5.70 -22.82
N ASP A 33 -9.42 -6.40 -23.35
CA ASP A 33 -10.73 -6.53 -22.77
C ASP A 33 -10.57 -7.34 -21.48
N ILE A 34 -10.31 -6.62 -20.39
CA ILE A 34 -10.21 -7.19 -19.06
C ILE A 34 -11.64 -7.54 -18.66
N SER A 35 -12.01 -8.78 -18.99
CA SER A 35 -13.25 -9.43 -18.62
C SER A 35 -13.37 -9.49 -17.10
N LEU A 36 -13.91 -8.42 -16.51
CA LEU A 36 -14.24 -8.37 -15.09
C LEU A 36 -15.27 -9.46 -14.77
N PRO A 37 -15.16 -10.17 -13.63
CA PRO A 37 -16.10 -11.23 -13.26
C PRO A 37 -17.45 -10.70 -12.73
N PHE A 38 -17.75 -9.43 -13.01
CA PHE A 38 -18.96 -8.70 -12.65
C PHE A 38 -19.14 -7.48 -13.58
N ILE A 39 -20.37 -6.99 -13.70
CA ILE A 39 -20.68 -5.74 -14.42
C ILE A 39 -20.57 -4.56 -13.43
N LYS A 40 -19.90 -3.47 -13.83
CA LYS A 40 -19.86 -2.21 -13.06
C LYS A 40 -21.21 -1.48 -13.11
N LYS A 41 -22.15 -1.82 -12.21
CA LYS A 41 -23.48 -1.20 -12.10
C LYS A 41 -23.49 -0.01 -11.12
N SER A 42 -22.56 0.03 -10.17
CA SER A 42 -22.54 1.02 -9.10
C SER A 42 -21.99 2.38 -9.55
N HIS A 43 -22.72 3.46 -9.24
CA HIS A 43 -22.27 4.83 -9.46
C HIS A 43 -20.99 5.19 -8.68
N MET A 44 -20.61 4.39 -7.68
CA MET A 44 -19.41 4.60 -6.88
C MET A 44 -18.10 4.38 -7.66
N TRP A 45 -18.10 3.61 -8.76
CA TRP A 45 -16.89 3.39 -9.57
C TRP A 45 -16.23 4.69 -9.99
N ARG A 46 -17.01 5.63 -10.55
CA ARG A 46 -16.53 6.96 -10.95
C ARG A 46 -15.89 7.70 -9.78
N LYS A 47 -16.45 7.59 -8.56
CA LYS A 47 -15.92 8.26 -7.36
C LYS A 47 -14.59 7.66 -6.91
N PHE A 48 -14.44 6.34 -6.99
CA PHE A 48 -13.18 5.66 -6.65
C PHE A 48 -12.11 5.92 -7.71
N GLU A 49 -12.43 5.72 -8.99
CA GLU A 49 -11.51 5.95 -10.12
C GLU A 49 -11.03 7.41 -10.20
N SER A 50 -11.84 8.38 -9.76
CA SER A 50 -11.45 9.79 -9.66
C SER A 50 -10.67 10.17 -8.39
N MET A 51 -10.39 9.26 -7.46
CA MET A 51 -9.55 9.58 -6.30
C MET A 51 -8.11 9.88 -6.75
N GLU A 52 -7.48 10.88 -6.16
CA GLU A 52 -6.12 11.34 -6.48
C GLU A 52 -5.10 10.19 -6.58
N VAL A 53 -5.19 9.18 -5.70
CA VAL A 53 -4.31 8.00 -5.73
C VAL A 53 -4.36 7.24 -7.06
N PHE A 54 -5.53 7.09 -7.68
CA PHE A 54 -5.69 6.41 -8.97
C PHE A 54 -5.41 7.32 -10.17
N GLN A 55 -5.40 8.64 -9.96
CA GLN A 55 -4.92 9.61 -10.96
C GLN A 55 -3.38 9.65 -10.99
N MET A 56 -2.73 9.63 -9.82
CA MET A 56 -1.27 9.58 -9.69
C MET A 56 -0.68 8.20 -10.01
N MET A 57 -1.42 7.13 -9.70
CA MET A 57 -1.02 5.75 -9.91
C MET A 57 -2.21 4.98 -10.48
N PRO A 58 -2.43 5.07 -11.81
CA PRO A 58 -3.49 4.33 -12.49
C PRO A 58 -3.40 2.83 -12.18
N GLN A 59 -4.55 2.24 -11.86
CA GLN A 59 -4.68 0.83 -11.53
C GLN A 59 -5.75 0.21 -12.43
N LEU A 60 -5.48 -1.01 -12.91
CA LEU A 60 -6.41 -1.77 -13.73
C LEU A 60 -6.52 -3.23 -13.23
N PRO A 61 -6.96 -3.42 -11.96
CA PRO A 61 -7.11 -4.74 -11.36
C PRO A 61 -8.13 -5.58 -12.12
N HIS A 62 -7.77 -6.85 -12.35
CA HIS A 62 -8.59 -7.79 -13.11
C HIS A 62 -9.67 -8.48 -12.27
N PHE A 63 -9.50 -8.53 -10.94
CA PHE A 63 -10.41 -9.14 -9.99
C PHE A 63 -10.80 -10.62 -10.22
N HIS A 64 -10.23 -11.35 -11.18
CA HIS A 64 -10.48 -12.80 -11.43
C HIS A 64 -10.65 -13.67 -10.16
N ALA A 65 -9.85 -13.43 -9.11
CA ALA A 65 -9.97 -14.16 -7.84
C ALA A 65 -11.33 -14.00 -7.12
N LEU A 66 -12.19 -13.06 -7.54
CA LEU A 66 -13.58 -12.90 -7.08
C LEU A 66 -14.59 -13.80 -7.82
N GLU A 67 -14.20 -14.56 -8.85
CA GLU A 67 -15.09 -15.53 -9.52
C GLU A 67 -15.60 -16.61 -8.56
N LYS A 68 -14.79 -16.96 -7.56
CA LYS A 68 -15.16 -17.90 -6.47
C LYS A 68 -16.25 -17.35 -5.55
N GLU A 69 -16.47 -16.04 -5.55
CA GLU A 69 -17.44 -15.36 -4.69
C GLU A 69 -18.82 -15.31 -5.35
N ASN A 70 -19.87 -15.14 -4.54
CA ASN A 70 -21.24 -14.96 -5.01
C ASN A 70 -21.33 -13.72 -5.93
N GLU A 71 -21.94 -13.90 -7.11
CA GLU A 71 -22.03 -12.89 -8.18
C GLU A 71 -22.58 -11.53 -7.69
N GLU A 72 -23.60 -11.53 -6.83
CA GLU A 72 -24.21 -10.32 -6.27
C GLU A 72 -23.27 -9.55 -5.32
N LEU A 73 -22.21 -10.20 -4.82
CA LEU A 73 -21.23 -9.59 -3.90
C LEU A 73 -19.96 -9.09 -4.60
N ARG A 74 -19.64 -9.61 -5.80
CA ARG A 74 -18.36 -9.36 -6.49
C ARG A 74 -18.07 -7.88 -6.72
N GLU A 75 -19.04 -7.11 -7.18
CA GLU A 75 -18.87 -5.66 -7.40
C GLU A 75 -18.60 -4.92 -6.07
N GLY A 76 -19.32 -5.27 -5.00
CA GLY A 76 -19.12 -4.68 -3.67
C GLY A 76 -17.74 -4.98 -3.09
N LEU A 77 -17.27 -6.22 -3.26
CA LEU A 77 -15.92 -6.64 -2.87
C LEU A 77 -14.86 -5.88 -3.68
N ALA A 78 -15.00 -5.79 -5.00
CA ALA A 78 -14.07 -5.06 -5.86
C ALA A 78 -13.95 -3.56 -5.48
N LEU A 79 -15.08 -2.89 -5.20
CA LEU A 79 -15.09 -1.53 -4.67
C LEU A 79 -14.41 -1.42 -3.29
N GLY A 80 -14.61 -2.42 -2.42
CA GLY A 80 -13.93 -2.54 -1.13
C GLY A 80 -12.40 -2.67 -1.27
N HIS A 81 -11.93 -3.45 -2.25
CA HIS A 81 -10.51 -3.58 -2.56
C HIS A 81 -9.91 -2.30 -3.16
N MET A 82 -10.63 -1.58 -4.02
CA MET A 82 -10.22 -0.24 -4.49
C MET A 82 -10.02 0.74 -3.32
N LEU A 83 -10.98 0.81 -2.40
CA LEU A 83 -10.84 1.62 -1.18
C LEU A 83 -9.66 1.15 -0.31
N SER A 84 -9.44 -0.15 -0.20
CA SER A 84 -8.36 -0.73 0.59
C SER A 84 -6.98 -0.39 0.02
N PHE A 85 -6.80 -0.48 -1.31
CA PHE A 85 -5.59 -0.04 -1.99
C PHE A 85 -5.31 1.45 -1.76
N ALA A 86 -6.33 2.30 -1.95
CA ALA A 86 -6.23 3.75 -1.73
C ALA A 86 -5.76 4.08 -0.30
N ASN A 87 -6.41 3.46 0.69
CA ASN A 87 -6.05 3.61 2.10
C ASN A 87 -4.66 3.06 2.42
N LEU A 88 -4.24 1.96 1.79
CA LEU A 88 -2.94 1.34 2.02
C LEU A 88 -1.79 2.19 1.45
N LYS A 89 -1.98 2.80 0.27
CA LYS A 89 -1.07 3.81 -0.28
C LYS A 89 -0.92 4.98 0.68
N ASP A 90 -2.02 5.59 1.12
CA ASP A 90 -2.00 6.74 2.04
C ASP A 90 -1.30 6.40 3.37
N LYS A 91 -1.65 5.26 3.97
CA LYS A 91 -1.00 4.72 5.19
C LYS A 91 0.47 4.33 5.00
N THR A 92 0.94 4.18 3.77
CA THR A 92 2.37 3.93 3.46
C THR A 92 3.11 5.24 3.25
N CYS A 93 2.48 6.24 2.63
CA CYS A 93 3.02 7.61 2.56
C CYS A 93 3.20 8.25 3.94
N LYS A 94 2.37 7.88 4.92
CA LYS A 94 2.37 8.39 6.30
C LYS A 94 3.13 7.51 7.31
N ALA A 95 3.75 6.40 6.88
CA ALA A 95 4.43 5.47 7.78
C ALA A 95 5.71 6.08 8.37
N HIS A 96 5.93 5.87 9.67
CA HIS A 96 7.11 6.37 10.40
C HIS A 96 8.11 5.24 10.68
N ILE A 97 9.39 5.58 10.88
CA ILE A 97 10.43 4.58 11.16
C ILE A 97 10.21 3.87 12.51
N GLU A 98 9.55 4.54 13.45
CA GLU A 98 9.17 4.02 14.78
C GLU A 98 7.90 3.16 14.75
N ASP A 99 7.21 3.03 13.61
CA ASP A 99 6.07 2.11 13.47
C ASP A 99 6.54 0.66 13.73
N SER A 100 5.69 -0.15 14.38
CA SER A 100 6.07 -1.50 14.77
C SER A 100 6.37 -2.39 13.54
N ARG A 101 7.27 -3.35 13.70
CA ARG A 101 7.59 -4.32 12.63
C ARG A 101 6.35 -5.06 12.11
N SER A 102 5.47 -5.48 13.01
CA SER A 102 4.21 -6.14 12.65
C SER A 102 3.25 -5.26 11.84
N MET A 103 3.27 -3.93 12.02
CA MET A 103 2.48 -3.02 11.18
C MET A 103 2.99 -2.97 9.74
N PHE A 104 4.29 -3.06 9.51
CA PHE A 104 4.87 -3.15 8.17
C PHE A 104 4.61 -4.51 7.51
N GLU A 105 4.81 -5.60 8.25
CA GLU A 105 4.54 -6.98 7.77
C GLU A 105 3.06 -7.15 7.39
N ASN A 106 2.14 -6.64 8.20
CA ASN A 106 0.70 -6.66 7.89
C ASN A 106 0.35 -5.84 6.63
N LYS A 107 1.03 -4.71 6.39
CA LYS A 107 0.86 -3.94 5.13
C LYS A 107 1.40 -4.71 3.93
N LEU A 108 2.53 -5.42 4.06
CA LEU A 108 3.10 -6.24 2.99
C LEU A 108 2.19 -7.42 2.63
N ASN A 109 1.63 -8.11 3.62
CA ASN A 109 0.65 -9.18 3.40
C ASN A 109 -0.57 -8.66 2.64
N ALA A 110 -1.13 -7.52 3.05
CA ALA A 110 -2.26 -6.89 2.35
C ALA A 110 -1.92 -6.45 0.91
N LEU A 111 -0.66 -6.19 0.58
CA LEU A 111 -0.25 -5.96 -0.82
C LEU A 111 -0.23 -7.27 -1.63
N THR A 112 0.10 -8.41 -1.01
CA THR A 112 0.00 -9.72 -1.68
C THR A 112 -1.46 -10.05 -2.02
N ASP A 113 -2.38 -9.87 -1.07
CA ASP A 113 -3.83 -10.07 -1.30
C ASP A 113 -4.37 -9.19 -2.45
N LEU A 114 -3.85 -7.95 -2.57
CA LEU A 114 -4.21 -7.03 -3.66
C LEU A 114 -3.52 -7.39 -4.99
N GLU A 115 -2.31 -7.94 -4.96
CA GLU A 115 -1.60 -8.42 -6.15
C GLU A 115 -2.34 -9.61 -6.81
N GLU A 116 -2.90 -10.53 -6.01
CA GLU A 116 -3.76 -11.62 -6.49
C GLU A 116 -5.05 -11.14 -7.18
N LEU A 117 -5.50 -9.91 -6.87
CA LEU A 117 -6.65 -9.25 -7.52
C LEU A 117 -6.23 -8.44 -8.75
N GLY A 118 -4.93 -8.39 -9.08
CA GLY A 118 -4.36 -7.69 -10.22
C GLY A 118 -3.94 -6.24 -9.95
N PHE A 119 -3.85 -5.80 -8.69
CA PHE A 119 -3.33 -4.47 -8.38
C PHE A 119 -1.81 -4.42 -8.60
N THR A 120 -1.33 -3.35 -9.22
CA THR A 120 0.10 -3.05 -9.37
C THR A 120 0.63 -2.47 -8.05
N VAL A 121 1.17 -3.34 -7.20
CA VAL A 121 1.60 -3.01 -5.83
C VAL A 121 3.10 -2.71 -5.66
N HIS A 122 3.93 -3.00 -6.67
CA HIS A 122 5.39 -3.01 -6.57
C HIS A 122 5.99 -1.77 -5.90
N LEU A 123 5.55 -0.55 -6.27
CA LEU A 123 6.10 0.70 -5.74
C LEU A 123 5.82 0.87 -4.24
N ILE A 124 4.64 0.43 -3.79
CA ILE A 124 4.24 0.47 -2.38
C ILE A 124 5.04 -0.59 -1.60
N ARG A 125 5.19 -1.80 -2.18
CA ARG A 125 5.98 -2.89 -1.60
C ARG A 125 7.44 -2.48 -1.38
N SER A 126 8.11 -1.97 -2.43
CA SER A 126 9.51 -1.52 -2.32
C SER A 126 9.70 -0.38 -1.32
N ARG A 127 8.73 0.53 -1.17
CA ARG A 127 8.78 1.59 -0.15
C ARG A 127 8.65 1.04 1.27
N LEU A 128 7.77 0.06 1.49
CA LEU A 128 7.66 -0.63 2.80
C LEU A 128 8.94 -1.41 3.12
N GLU A 129 9.52 -2.12 2.15
CA GLU A 129 10.80 -2.84 2.31
C GLU A 129 11.98 -1.89 2.57
N GLU A 130 11.97 -0.69 2.02
CA GLU A 130 12.94 0.37 2.35
C GLU A 130 12.76 0.86 3.80
N LEU A 131 11.53 1.18 4.21
CA LEU A 131 11.21 1.61 5.58
C LEU A 131 11.59 0.54 6.62
N LEU A 132 11.31 -0.75 6.34
CA LEU A 132 11.75 -1.90 7.12
C LEU A 132 13.27 -1.92 7.31
N ARG A 133 14.02 -1.81 6.20
CA ARG A 133 15.49 -1.79 6.22
C ARG A 133 16.07 -0.59 6.95
N MET A 134 15.39 0.56 6.91
CA MET A 134 15.79 1.74 7.68
C MET A 134 15.56 1.53 9.18
N ARG A 135 14.39 1.02 9.60
CA ARG A 135 14.14 0.69 11.02
C ARG A 135 15.16 -0.32 11.55
N ASP A 136 15.44 -1.39 10.81
CA ASP A 136 16.41 -2.40 11.27
C ASP A 136 17.82 -1.83 11.50
N ARG A 137 18.19 -0.75 10.78
CA ARG A 137 19.43 0.00 11.03
C ARG A 137 19.30 0.95 12.22
N TYR A 138 18.13 1.58 12.41
CA TYR A 138 17.83 2.45 13.54
C TYR A 138 17.87 1.68 14.87
N ASP A 139 17.24 0.50 14.93
CA ASP A 139 17.28 -0.41 16.08
C ASP A 139 18.73 -0.77 16.44
N GLN A 140 19.55 -1.15 15.44
CA GLN A 140 20.98 -1.43 15.62
C GLN A 140 21.80 -0.21 16.11
N LEU A 141 21.42 1.01 15.72
CA LEU A 141 22.09 2.23 16.16
C LEU A 141 21.72 2.56 17.61
N ILE A 142 20.46 2.39 18.00
CA ILE A 142 19.99 2.53 19.38
C ILE A 142 20.76 1.57 20.30
N ASP A 143 20.86 0.29 19.94
CA ASP A 143 21.52 -0.69 20.80
C ASP A 143 23.04 -0.46 20.91
N LYS A 144 23.67 0.03 19.83
CA LYS A 144 25.07 0.49 19.88
C LYS A 144 25.25 1.74 20.75
N SER A 145 24.31 2.68 20.75
CA SER A 145 24.34 3.86 21.63
C SER A 145 24.30 3.44 23.09
N LYS A 146 23.32 2.60 23.47
CA LYS A 146 23.18 2.06 24.84
C LYS A 146 24.43 1.31 25.29
N ALA A 147 25.04 0.51 24.42
CA ALA A 147 26.28 -0.20 24.73
C ALA A 147 27.45 0.76 25.00
N ALA A 148 27.63 1.77 24.15
CA ALA A 148 28.67 2.79 24.32
C ALA A 148 28.45 3.65 25.58
N GLU A 149 27.21 4.03 25.89
CA GLU A 149 26.83 4.73 27.13
C GLU A 149 27.17 3.90 28.38
N GLY A 150 26.89 2.58 28.34
CA GLY A 150 27.27 1.65 29.40
C GLY A 150 28.79 1.54 29.59
N GLU A 151 29.56 1.48 28.50
CA GLU A 151 31.03 1.50 28.59
C GLU A 151 31.58 2.80 29.17
N ILE A 152 31.02 3.96 28.80
CA ILE A 152 31.42 5.27 29.32
C ILE A 152 31.14 5.34 30.82
N LEU A 153 29.97 4.89 31.27
CA LEU A 153 29.63 4.84 32.69
C LEU A 153 30.58 3.93 33.48
N ASN A 154 30.87 2.73 32.97
CA ASN A 154 31.81 1.81 33.62
C ASN A 154 33.23 2.39 33.72
N LYS A 155 33.74 3.00 32.63
CA LYS A 155 35.06 3.67 32.64
C LYS A 155 35.10 4.84 33.61
N LYS A 156 33.99 5.55 33.80
CA LYS A 156 33.88 6.61 34.81
C LYS A 156 33.98 6.05 36.24
N CYS A 157 33.22 5.01 36.57
CA CYS A 157 33.32 4.38 37.90
C CYS A 157 34.74 3.89 38.22
N GLN A 158 35.42 3.28 37.24
CA GLN A 158 36.83 2.87 37.39
C GLN A 158 37.79 4.06 37.61
N PHE A 159 37.54 5.19 36.95
CA PHE A 159 38.31 6.41 37.16
C PHE A 159 38.11 6.95 38.58
N ASP A 160 36.86 7.04 39.03
CA ASP A 160 36.50 7.52 40.37
C ASP A 160 37.14 6.62 41.47
N GLU A 161 37.12 5.29 41.30
CA GLU A 161 37.81 4.31 42.19
C GLU A 161 39.34 4.50 42.25
N ILE A 162 39.97 4.83 41.12
CA ILE A 162 41.42 5.11 41.04
C ILE A 162 41.73 6.44 41.74
N GLU A 163 40.91 7.48 41.53
CA GLU A 163 41.09 8.81 42.15
C GLU A 163 40.95 8.74 43.68
N GLU A 164 39.97 8.00 44.20
CA GLU A 164 39.87 7.71 45.64
C GLU A 164 41.13 7.01 46.17
N SER A 165 41.67 6.05 45.40
CA SER A 165 42.82 5.24 45.81
C SER A 165 44.11 6.07 45.85
N ILE A 166 44.31 6.97 44.88
CA ILE A 166 45.38 7.96 44.89
C ILE A 166 45.24 8.89 46.10
N THR A 167 44.02 9.39 46.35
CA THR A 167 43.73 10.28 47.49
C THR A 167 44.05 9.60 48.82
N ARG A 168 43.67 8.33 49.00
CA ARG A 168 43.98 7.53 50.20
C ARG A 168 45.50 7.36 50.42
N LEU A 169 46.27 7.10 49.37
CA LEU A 169 47.73 6.94 49.46
C LEU A 169 48.44 8.25 49.85
N ASN A 170 48.00 9.38 49.28
CA ASN A 170 48.56 10.70 49.59
C ASN A 170 48.31 11.16 51.04
N MET A 171 47.36 10.55 51.76
CA MET A 171 47.10 10.84 53.18
C MET A 171 47.93 9.98 54.15
N GLN A 172 48.80 9.09 53.64
CA GLN A 172 49.64 8.17 54.43
C GLN A 172 51.13 8.54 54.44
N GLN A 173 51.51 9.68 53.85
CA GLN A 173 52.89 10.20 53.78
C GLN A 173 53.01 11.52 54.55
#